data_AF-A0A2V5R444-F1
#
_entry.id   AF-A0A2V5R444-F1
#
_cell.length_a   1.000
_cell.length_b   1.000
_cell.length_c   1.000
_cell.angle_alpha   90.00
_cell.angle_beta   90.00
_cell.angle_gamma   90.00
#
_symmetry.space_group_name_H-M   'P 1'
#
loop_
_entity.id
_entity.type
_entity.pdbx_description
1 polymer ?
#
loop_
_entity_poly.entity_id
_entity_poly.type
_entity_poly.pdbx_seq_one_letter_code
_entity_poly.pdbx_strand_id
1 'polypeptide(L)'
;MTPQRKTKEETIVRPVGFAPSLSSMDVPRPGVAAKKRKRRIMIIAASALGLILATIAISRLKPAVPSVDRSTVWIDTVKRGPMVRQVRGLGTLLPEDIRWIPANTEGRVEKINIWPGTPVEPDSVILEMSSPELEQAAHDAELKATGAEAELTTLRATLQRELLDQEATTAKTKSDYEQAKMERETNDQLAKNGLIAELQYKTSKVKEAELANRNEIEQKRLKFAHESIDPQLASKQAAVDQARQLAKLKADQVEALHVRAGMSGVLQQLPVQIGQRMKVGDN
;
A
#
# COMPACT_ATOMS: atom_id res chain seq x y z
N MET A 1 108.92 89.85 46.09
CA MET A 1 109.61 91.11 45.73
C MET A 1 109.84 91.07 44.23
N THR A 2 109.15 91.97 43.54
CA THR A 2 109.25 92.36 42.12
C THR A 2 110.71 92.68 41.70
N PRO A 3 111.08 92.87 40.41
CA PRO A 3 110.28 92.80 39.18
C PRO A 3 111.01 92.32 37.88
N GLN A 4 110.22 92.33 36.79
CA GLN A 4 110.49 92.64 35.36
C GLN A 4 111.25 91.63 34.46
N ARG A 5 110.68 91.12 33.34
CA ARG A 5 110.13 91.68 32.06
C ARG A 5 111.20 92.09 31.03
N LYS A 6 111.31 91.34 29.92
CA LYS A 6 110.90 91.70 28.52
C LYS A 6 111.62 90.84 27.44
N THR A 7 110.79 90.42 26.47
CA THR A 7 110.99 90.17 25.00
C THR A 7 112.27 90.74 24.35
N LYS A 8 112.87 90.21 23.26
CA LYS A 8 112.36 89.55 22.02
C LYS A 8 113.57 89.04 21.18
N GLU A 9 113.25 88.30 20.11
CA GLU A 9 113.98 88.10 18.83
C GLU A 9 114.87 86.86 18.58
N GLU A 10 114.68 86.37 17.35
CA GLU A 10 115.18 85.16 16.68
C GLU A 10 116.70 85.17 16.47
N THR A 11 117.32 83.99 16.38
CA THR A 11 118.38 83.66 15.41
C THR A 11 118.68 82.14 15.42
N ILE A 12 118.56 81.53 14.24
CA ILE A 12 119.37 80.45 13.60
C ILE A 12 120.48 79.81 14.45
N VAL A 13 120.61 78.46 14.42
CA VAL A 13 121.86 77.70 14.14
C VAL A 13 121.54 76.20 13.90
N ARG A 14 122.03 75.64 12.79
CA ARG A 14 122.23 74.19 12.56
C ARG A 14 123.57 73.76 13.16
N PRO A 15 123.73 72.46 13.49
CA PRO A 15 125.05 71.85 13.28
C PRO A 15 124.99 70.53 12.50
N VAL A 16 125.92 70.46 11.54
CA VAL A 16 126.77 69.31 11.14
C VAL A 16 127.16 68.44 12.36
N GLY A 17 127.34 67.12 12.33
CA GLY A 17 127.76 66.17 11.31
C GLY A 17 128.73 65.19 12.01
N PHE A 18 128.50 63.88 11.92
CA PHE A 18 129.55 62.84 12.02
C PHE A 18 128.99 61.49 11.54
N ALA A 19 129.30 61.14 10.29
CA ALA A 19 129.57 59.76 9.87
C ALA A 19 131.13 59.60 9.90
N PRO A 20 131.78 58.44 9.63
CA PRO A 20 131.27 57.16 9.11
C PRO A 20 131.96 55.89 9.70
N SER A 21 131.54 54.69 9.29
CA SER A 21 132.43 53.73 8.61
C SER A 21 131.67 52.45 8.21
N LEU A 22 131.78 52.14 6.92
CA LEU A 22 131.53 50.83 6.36
C LEU A 22 132.59 49.86 6.88
N SER A 23 132.18 48.66 7.30
CA SER A 23 133.02 47.49 7.11
C SER A 23 132.16 46.24 7.03
N SER A 24 132.11 45.70 5.81
CA SER A 24 131.99 44.27 5.57
C SER A 24 133.11 43.53 6.30
N MET A 25 132.77 42.57 7.15
CA MET A 25 133.44 41.28 7.13
C MET A 25 132.58 40.20 7.76
N ASP A 26 132.41 39.16 6.97
CA ASP A 26 131.65 37.94 7.12
C ASP A 26 132.11 37.11 8.33
N VAL A 27 131.14 36.65 9.13
CA VAL A 27 131.28 35.43 9.95
C VAL A 27 130.00 34.62 9.76
N PRO A 28 130.08 33.45 9.11
CA PRO A 28 128.91 32.73 8.63
C PRO A 28 128.21 32.04 9.81
N ARG A 29 126.88 32.20 9.92
CA ARG A 29 126.03 31.25 10.64
C ARG A 29 125.14 30.50 9.65
N PRO A 30 125.61 29.36 9.14
CA PRO A 30 124.81 28.51 8.27
C PRO A 30 123.55 28.01 9.02
N GLY A 31 122.42 27.94 8.31
CA GLY A 31 121.26 27.12 8.70
C GLY A 31 120.05 27.80 9.37
N VAL A 32 120.12 29.05 9.84
CA VAL A 32 118.99 29.67 10.60
C VAL A 32 117.88 30.29 9.73
N ALA A 33 118.18 30.81 8.53
CA ALA A 33 117.17 31.40 7.64
C ALA A 33 116.19 30.33 7.11
N ALA A 34 116.69 29.13 6.77
CA ALA A 34 115.85 28.02 6.33
C ALA A 34 114.93 27.49 7.45
N LYS A 35 115.42 27.43 8.70
CA LYS A 35 114.65 26.94 9.85
C LYS A 35 113.51 27.90 10.24
N LYS A 36 113.74 29.23 10.19
CA LYS A 36 112.70 30.24 10.45
C LYS A 36 111.62 30.26 9.36
N ARG A 37 111.99 30.08 8.08
CA ARG A 37 111.02 30.04 6.97
C ARG A 37 110.14 28.79 7.02
N LYS A 38 110.70 27.61 7.32
CA LYS A 38 109.92 26.37 7.53
C LYS A 38 108.96 26.48 8.72
N ARG A 39 109.38 27.06 9.85
CA ARG A 39 108.50 27.25 11.03
C ARG A 39 107.33 28.19 10.73
N ARG A 40 107.56 29.28 9.98
CA ARG A 40 106.50 30.21 9.58
C ARG A 40 105.50 29.57 8.61
N ILE A 41 105.98 28.76 7.66
CA ILE A 41 105.11 27.98 6.75
C ILE A 41 104.29 26.93 7.53
N MET A 42 104.88 26.23 8.49
CA MET A 42 104.16 25.26 9.33
C MET A 42 103.06 25.91 10.17
N ILE A 43 103.29 27.11 10.73
CA ILE A 43 102.27 27.82 11.51
C ILE A 43 101.13 28.28 10.60
N ILE A 44 101.43 28.82 9.42
CA ILE A 44 100.42 29.25 8.45
C ILE A 44 99.61 28.04 7.94
N ALA A 45 100.28 26.91 7.67
CA ALA A 45 99.61 25.67 7.28
C ALA A 45 98.72 25.13 8.40
N ALA A 46 99.18 25.16 9.66
CA ALA A 46 98.39 24.72 10.81
C ALA A 46 97.20 25.64 11.08
N SER A 47 97.35 26.97 10.95
CA SER A 47 96.24 27.91 11.10
C SER A 47 95.22 27.76 9.98
N ALA A 48 95.68 27.57 8.73
CA ALA A 48 94.79 27.32 7.59
C ALA A 48 94.02 26.00 7.78
N LEU A 49 94.69 24.94 8.22
CA LEU A 49 94.06 23.65 8.51
C LEU A 49 93.04 23.75 9.65
N GLY A 50 93.35 24.50 10.71
CA GLY A 50 92.42 24.75 11.81
C GLY A 50 91.17 25.51 11.38
N LEU A 51 91.32 26.51 10.52
CA LEU A 51 90.19 27.26 9.93
C LEU A 51 89.30 26.37 9.07
N ILE A 52 89.90 25.51 8.25
CA ILE A 52 89.15 24.55 7.41
C ILE A 52 88.34 23.58 8.28
N LEU A 53 88.95 23.03 9.34
CA LEU A 53 88.27 22.10 10.25
C LEU A 53 87.10 22.75 11.01
N ALA A 54 87.27 23.98 11.51
CA ALA A 54 86.20 24.71 12.18
C ALA A 54 85.02 24.99 11.24
N THR A 55 85.31 25.32 9.99
CA THR A 55 84.29 25.60 8.97
C THR A 55 83.47 24.35 8.64
N ILE A 56 84.12 23.18 8.55
CA ILE A 56 83.45 21.89 8.33
C ILE A 56 82.62 21.46 9.55
N ALA A 57 83.07 21.75 10.77
CA ALA A 57 82.31 21.41 11.98
C ALA A 57 81.00 22.20 12.07
N ILE A 58 81.01 23.49 11.74
CA ILE A 58 79.82 24.36 11.81
C ILE A 58 78.82 24.00 10.69
N SER A 59 79.30 23.64 9.49
CA SER A 59 78.41 23.29 8.38
C SER A 59 77.66 21.96 8.58
N ARG A 60 78.07 21.13 9.54
CA ARG A 60 77.39 19.88 9.90
C ARG A 60 76.32 20.03 10.98
N LEU A 61 76.08 21.21 11.55
CA LEU A 61 74.94 21.40 12.45
C LEU A 61 73.64 21.47 11.64
N LYS A 62 72.71 20.58 11.98
CA LYS A 62 71.39 20.51 11.33
C LYS A 62 70.57 21.79 11.64
N PRO A 63 69.79 22.30 10.67
CA PRO A 63 69.00 23.51 10.88
C PRO A 63 67.94 23.31 11.97
N ALA A 64 67.67 24.35 12.75
CA ALA A 64 66.66 24.33 13.81
C ALA A 64 65.25 24.19 13.21
N VAL A 65 64.44 23.27 13.76
CA VAL A 65 63.03 23.10 13.37
C VAL A 65 62.21 24.34 13.71
N PRO A 66 61.23 24.74 12.87
CA PRO A 66 60.42 25.92 13.12
C PRO A 66 59.62 25.77 14.42
N SER A 67 59.88 26.65 15.39
CA SER A 67 59.10 26.77 16.62
C SER A 67 57.99 27.80 16.41
N VAL A 68 56.75 27.45 16.77
CA VAL A 68 55.61 28.37 16.74
C VAL A 68 55.24 28.75 18.18
N ASP A 69 54.93 30.02 18.41
CA ASP A 69 54.59 30.55 19.72
C ASP A 69 53.29 29.91 20.24
N ARG A 70 53.28 29.45 21.50
CA ARG A 70 52.12 28.80 22.14
C ARG A 70 50.90 29.72 22.15
N SER A 71 51.11 31.03 22.20
CA SER A 71 50.05 32.04 22.16
C SER A 71 49.29 32.07 20.83
N THR A 72 49.91 31.58 19.73
CA THR A 72 49.31 31.56 18.39
C THR A 72 48.50 30.31 18.09
N VAL A 73 48.44 29.32 19.01
CA VAL A 73 47.75 28.05 18.78
C VAL A 73 46.71 27.80 19.85
N TRP A 74 45.45 27.65 19.43
CA TRP A 74 44.37 27.21 20.31
C TRP A 74 44.42 25.69 20.48
N ILE A 75 44.70 25.23 21.69
CA ILE A 75 44.89 23.81 21.98
C ILE A 75 43.85 23.36 22.99
N ASP A 76 43.07 22.36 22.59
CA ASP A 76 42.04 21.73 23.42
C ASP A 76 42.20 20.19 23.41
N THR A 77 41.66 19.51 24.42
CA THR A 77 41.79 18.06 24.60
C THR A 77 40.63 17.34 23.93
N VAL A 78 40.94 16.46 22.98
CA VAL A 78 39.91 15.65 22.30
C VAL A 78 39.23 14.69 23.29
N LYS A 79 37.90 14.66 23.28
CA LYS A 79 37.08 13.74 24.09
C LYS A 79 36.41 12.72 23.16
N ARG A 80 36.46 11.43 23.54
CA ARG A 80 35.70 10.39 22.84
C ARG A 80 34.28 10.36 23.38
N GLY A 81 33.30 10.47 22.49
CA GLY A 81 31.88 10.40 22.81
C GLY A 81 31.05 10.30 21.53
N PRO A 82 29.75 9.97 21.63
CA PRO A 82 28.87 9.92 20.47
C PRO A 82 28.75 11.31 19.84
N MET A 83 29.20 11.45 18.59
CA MET A 83 29.04 12.66 17.79
C MET A 83 27.71 12.56 17.03
N VAL A 84 26.65 13.11 17.61
CA VAL A 84 25.32 13.08 16.98
C VAL A 84 25.29 14.10 15.83
N ARG A 85 25.25 13.61 14.60
CA ARG A 85 25.04 14.44 13.41
C ARG A 85 23.54 14.60 13.17
N GLN A 86 22.97 15.70 13.68
CA GLN A 86 21.59 16.08 13.37
C GLN A 86 21.54 16.73 11.99
N VAL A 87 20.88 16.08 11.03
CA VAL A 87 20.59 16.66 9.72
C VAL A 87 19.14 17.13 9.75
N ARG A 88 18.93 18.45 9.61
CA ARG A 88 17.59 19.01 9.47
C ARG A 88 17.16 18.84 8.02
N GLY A 89 16.08 18.12 7.80
CA GLY A 89 15.40 17.98 6.52
C GLY A 89 13.98 18.50 6.63
N LEU A 90 13.48 19.12 5.56
CA LEU A 90 12.06 19.42 5.43
C LEU A 90 11.36 18.13 4.98
N GLY A 91 10.25 17.79 5.63
CA GLY A 91 9.39 16.67 5.26
C GLY A 91 7.93 17.10 5.34
N THR A 92 7.09 16.48 4.52
CA THR A 92 5.64 16.68 4.55
C THR A 92 4.98 15.41 5.05
N LEU A 93 3.98 15.55 5.92
CA LEU A 93 3.14 14.43 6.34
C LEU A 93 2.16 14.10 5.22
N LEU A 94 2.16 12.84 4.80
CA LEU A 94 1.20 12.30 3.84
C LEU A 94 0.31 11.29 4.56
N PRO A 95 -0.97 11.18 4.20
CA PRO A 95 -1.83 10.11 4.67
C PRO A 95 -1.25 8.74 4.29
N GLU A 96 -1.37 7.77 5.20
CA GLU A 96 -0.95 6.39 4.93
C GLU A 96 -1.87 5.72 3.90
N ASP A 97 -3.19 5.90 4.05
CA ASP A 97 -4.20 5.32 3.16
C ASP A 97 -5.10 6.41 2.54
N ILE A 98 -5.23 6.39 1.21
CA ILE A 98 -6.14 7.25 0.45
C ILE A 98 -7.06 6.35 -0.35
N ARG A 99 -8.38 6.48 -0.12
CA ARG A 99 -9.41 5.73 -0.84
C ARG A 99 -10.30 6.68 -1.63
N TRP A 100 -10.43 6.41 -2.92
CA TRP A 100 -11.40 7.06 -3.78
C TRP A 100 -12.76 6.37 -3.65
N ILE A 101 -13.82 7.16 -3.52
CA ILE A 101 -15.20 6.68 -3.40
C ILE A 101 -15.92 7.07 -4.69
N PRO A 102 -16.00 6.16 -5.68
CA PRO A 102 -16.73 6.44 -6.92
C PRO A 102 -18.24 6.37 -6.70
N ALA A 103 -19.00 7.02 -7.57
CA ALA A 103 -20.43 6.78 -7.69
C ALA A 103 -20.70 5.38 -8.29
N ASN A 104 -21.41 4.53 -7.55
CA ASN A 104 -21.74 3.17 -8.01
C ASN A 104 -22.88 3.15 -9.05
N THR A 105 -23.72 4.18 -9.05
CA THR A 105 -24.92 4.29 -9.88
C THR A 105 -24.98 5.67 -10.53
N GLU A 106 -25.56 5.76 -11.72
CA GLU A 106 -25.78 7.04 -12.39
C GLU A 106 -26.94 7.80 -11.71
N GLY A 107 -26.73 9.10 -11.50
CA GLY A 107 -27.74 9.97 -10.89
C GLY A 107 -27.31 11.42 -10.85
N ARG A 108 -28.21 12.29 -10.39
CA ARG A 108 -27.93 13.71 -10.17
C ARG A 108 -27.64 13.94 -8.69
N VAL A 109 -26.58 14.68 -8.37
CA VAL A 109 -26.31 15.11 -6.98
C VAL A 109 -27.43 16.05 -6.54
N GLU A 110 -28.21 15.65 -5.55
CA GLU A 110 -29.28 16.46 -4.99
C GLU A 110 -28.79 17.25 -3.78
N LYS A 111 -28.01 16.59 -2.92
CA LYS A 111 -27.54 17.18 -1.67
C LYS A 111 -26.14 16.68 -1.29
N ILE A 112 -25.35 17.57 -0.72
CA ILE A 112 -24.06 17.26 -0.10
C ILE A 112 -24.24 17.40 1.41
N ASN A 113 -24.06 16.31 2.15
CA ASN A 113 -24.29 16.25 3.59
C ASN A 113 -23.01 16.56 4.36
N ILE A 114 -21.85 16.16 3.83
CA ILE A 114 -20.55 16.30 4.50
C ILE A 114 -19.58 17.07 3.60
N TRP A 115 -18.96 18.10 4.17
CA TRP A 115 -17.97 18.92 3.49
C TRP A 115 -16.53 18.48 3.82
N PRO A 116 -15.56 18.71 2.91
CA PRO A 116 -14.16 18.40 3.16
C PRO A 116 -13.62 19.01 4.46
N GLY A 117 -12.76 18.26 5.14
CA GLY A 117 -12.21 18.61 6.47
C GLY A 117 -12.99 18.03 7.65
N THR A 118 -14.15 17.42 7.41
CA THR A 118 -14.96 16.78 8.45
C THR A 118 -14.54 15.32 8.66
N PRO A 119 -14.44 14.83 9.91
CA PRO A 119 -14.26 13.40 10.19
C PRO A 119 -15.53 12.62 9.82
N VAL A 120 -15.36 11.43 9.25
CA VAL A 120 -16.43 10.53 8.81
C VAL A 120 -16.26 9.15 9.41
N GLU A 121 -17.38 8.47 9.65
CA GLU A 121 -17.46 7.05 10.00
C GLU A 121 -17.85 6.22 8.76
N PRO A 122 -17.69 4.88 8.76
CA PRO A 122 -17.93 4.06 7.59
C PRO A 122 -19.36 4.20 7.03
N ASP A 123 -20.35 4.38 7.89
CA ASP A 123 -21.76 4.52 7.52
C ASP A 123 -22.19 5.98 7.24
N SER A 124 -21.28 6.94 7.35
CA SER A 124 -21.57 8.36 7.10
C SER A 124 -21.90 8.60 5.63
N VAL A 125 -23.08 9.15 5.37
CA VAL A 125 -23.53 9.55 4.03
C VAL A 125 -22.89 10.87 3.66
N ILE A 126 -22.07 10.88 2.60
CA ILE A 126 -21.34 12.06 2.13
C ILE A 126 -22.22 12.92 1.23
N LEU A 127 -22.88 12.27 0.26
CA LEU A 127 -23.76 12.91 -0.72
C LEU A 127 -24.98 12.02 -0.99
N GLU A 128 -26.07 12.68 -1.37
CA GLU A 128 -27.33 12.07 -1.78
C GLU A 128 -27.54 12.36 -3.27
N MET A 129 -27.76 11.30 -4.04
CA MET A 129 -28.09 11.39 -5.46
C MET A 129 -29.56 11.02 -5.67
N SER A 130 -30.20 11.62 -6.67
CA SER A 130 -31.51 11.19 -7.14
C SER A 130 -31.46 10.68 -8.56
N SER A 131 -32.24 9.62 -8.80
CA SER A 131 -32.42 9.01 -10.11
C SER A 131 -33.85 8.49 -10.23
N PRO A 132 -34.79 9.31 -10.74
CA PRO A 132 -36.20 8.91 -10.87
C PRO A 132 -36.37 7.64 -11.71
N GLU A 133 -35.53 7.45 -12.73
CA GLU A 133 -35.52 6.26 -13.58
C GLU A 133 -35.16 5.00 -12.78
N LEU A 134 -34.21 5.10 -11.85
CA LEU A 134 -33.78 3.98 -11.00
C LEU A 134 -34.83 3.64 -9.94
N GLU A 135 -35.41 4.65 -9.31
CA GLU A 135 -36.50 4.50 -8.34
C GLU A 135 -37.73 3.84 -9.00
N GLN A 136 -38.12 4.31 -10.18
CA GLN A 136 -39.19 3.68 -10.95
C GLN A 136 -38.85 2.23 -11.31
N ALA A 137 -37.62 1.95 -11.76
CA ALA A 137 -37.20 0.60 -12.09
C ALA A 137 -37.18 -0.34 -10.86
N ALA A 138 -36.87 0.17 -9.67
CA ALA A 138 -36.92 -0.57 -8.42
C ALA A 138 -38.36 -0.91 -8.02
N HIS A 139 -39.27 0.06 -8.09
CA HIS A 139 -40.69 -0.17 -7.85
C HIS A 139 -41.30 -1.16 -8.85
N ASP A 140 -40.99 -1.03 -10.15
CA ASP A 140 -41.46 -1.97 -11.17
C ASP A 140 -40.94 -3.40 -10.90
N ALA A 141 -39.72 -3.54 -10.41
CA ALA A 141 -39.15 -4.84 -10.05
C ALA A 141 -39.83 -5.45 -8.82
N GLU A 142 -40.12 -4.64 -7.79
CA GLU A 142 -40.87 -5.07 -6.61
C GLU A 142 -42.29 -5.51 -6.94
N LEU A 143 -42.98 -4.76 -7.80
CA LEU A 143 -44.31 -5.13 -8.30
C LEU A 143 -44.27 -6.43 -9.11
N LYS A 144 -43.23 -6.65 -9.91
CA LYS A 144 -43.03 -7.93 -10.63
C LYS A 144 -42.81 -9.10 -9.68
N ALA A 145 -42.03 -8.92 -8.61
CA ALA A 145 -41.83 -9.95 -7.58
C ALA A 145 -43.16 -10.29 -6.89
N THR A 146 -43.91 -9.26 -6.49
CA THR A 146 -45.24 -9.42 -5.88
C THR A 146 -46.23 -10.12 -6.82
N GLY A 147 -46.23 -9.74 -8.10
CA GLY A 147 -47.04 -10.40 -9.13
C GLY A 147 -46.70 -11.88 -9.29
N ALA A 148 -45.41 -12.22 -9.35
CA ALA A 148 -44.95 -13.61 -9.43
C ALA A 148 -45.38 -14.44 -8.20
N GLU A 149 -45.36 -13.85 -7.00
CA GLU A 149 -45.85 -14.51 -5.78
C GLU A 149 -47.35 -14.79 -5.80
N ALA A 150 -48.13 -13.82 -6.32
CA ALA A 150 -49.56 -13.99 -6.50
C ALA A 150 -49.87 -15.09 -7.53
N GLU A 151 -49.12 -15.16 -8.63
CA GLU A 151 -49.23 -16.22 -9.62
C GLU A 151 -48.91 -17.60 -9.02
N LEU A 152 -47.86 -17.71 -8.21
CA LEU A 152 -47.50 -18.95 -7.52
C LEU A 152 -48.62 -19.42 -6.59
N THR A 153 -49.20 -18.48 -5.83
CA THR A 153 -50.31 -18.77 -4.92
C THR A 153 -51.55 -19.23 -5.69
N THR A 154 -51.85 -18.58 -6.82
CA THR A 154 -52.95 -18.96 -7.71
C THR A 154 -52.73 -20.34 -8.33
N LEU A 155 -51.50 -20.64 -8.76
CA LEU A 155 -51.16 -21.96 -9.30
C LEU A 155 -51.32 -23.04 -8.23
N ARG A 156 -50.85 -22.79 -7.00
CA ARG A 156 -51.01 -23.73 -5.88
C ARG A 156 -52.49 -24.05 -5.63
N ALA A 157 -53.36 -23.03 -5.59
CA ALA A 157 -54.79 -23.24 -5.43
C ALA A 157 -55.40 -24.03 -6.61
N THR A 158 -54.94 -23.76 -7.83
CA THR A 158 -55.40 -24.46 -9.04
C THR A 158 -55.02 -25.94 -9.03
N LEU A 159 -53.75 -26.25 -8.71
CA LEU A 159 -53.24 -27.61 -8.60
C LEU A 159 -53.93 -28.38 -7.47
N GLN A 160 -54.19 -27.73 -6.34
CA GLN A 160 -54.93 -28.35 -5.23
C GLN A 160 -56.35 -28.72 -5.65
N ARG A 161 -57.04 -27.86 -6.39
CA ARG A 161 -58.38 -28.14 -6.90
C ARG A 161 -58.36 -29.32 -7.90
N GLU A 162 -57.43 -29.29 -8.85
CA GLU A 162 -57.29 -30.37 -9.84
C GLU A 162 -56.99 -31.72 -9.18
N LEU A 163 -56.18 -31.72 -8.11
CA LEU A 163 -55.91 -32.90 -7.32
C LEU A 163 -57.16 -33.45 -6.63
N LEU A 164 -57.96 -32.59 -6.00
CA LEU A 164 -59.22 -32.98 -5.37
C LEU A 164 -60.24 -33.53 -6.39
N ASP A 165 -60.30 -32.94 -7.59
CA ASP A 165 -61.15 -33.42 -8.68
C ASP A 165 -60.70 -34.82 -9.18
N GLN A 166 -59.39 -35.05 -9.26
CA GLN A 166 -58.81 -36.34 -9.62
C GLN A 166 -59.03 -37.40 -8.52
N GLU A 167 -58.92 -37.01 -7.24
CA GLU A 167 -59.27 -37.85 -6.09
C GLU A 167 -60.75 -38.26 -6.11
N ALA A 168 -61.67 -37.32 -6.34
CA ALA A 168 -63.10 -37.60 -6.44
C ALA A 168 -63.42 -38.58 -7.60
N THR A 169 -62.76 -38.39 -8.74
CA THR A 169 -62.91 -39.28 -9.91
C THR A 169 -62.36 -40.69 -9.63
N THR A 170 -61.22 -40.79 -8.95
CA THR A 170 -60.61 -42.06 -8.56
C THR A 170 -61.48 -42.77 -7.51
N ALA A 171 -61.98 -42.06 -6.52
CA ALA A 171 -62.89 -42.59 -5.50
C ALA A 171 -64.20 -43.12 -6.12
N LYS A 172 -64.78 -42.39 -7.07
CA LYS A 172 -65.97 -42.86 -7.81
C LYS A 172 -65.69 -44.14 -8.59
N THR A 173 -64.59 -44.17 -9.36
CA THR A 173 -64.20 -45.36 -10.14
C THR A 173 -63.92 -46.57 -9.25
N LYS A 174 -63.33 -46.35 -8.07
CA LYS A 174 -63.09 -47.39 -7.08
C LYS A 174 -64.41 -47.94 -6.53
N SER A 175 -65.37 -47.08 -6.17
CA SER A 175 -66.70 -47.51 -5.72
C SER A 175 -67.44 -48.31 -6.80
N ASP A 176 -67.39 -47.85 -8.06
CA ASP A 176 -67.99 -48.56 -9.19
C ASP A 176 -67.36 -49.95 -9.39
N TYR A 177 -66.02 -50.05 -9.26
CA TYR A 177 -65.30 -51.32 -9.30
C TYR A 177 -65.71 -52.27 -8.15
N GLU A 178 -65.75 -51.77 -6.91
CA GLU A 178 -66.16 -52.57 -5.75
C GLU A 178 -67.60 -53.08 -5.90
N GLN A 179 -68.50 -52.25 -6.44
CA GLN A 179 -69.88 -52.67 -6.74
C GLN A 179 -69.93 -53.76 -7.81
N ALA A 180 -69.20 -53.61 -8.92
CA ALA A 180 -69.14 -54.61 -9.97
C ALA A 180 -68.50 -55.93 -9.50
N LYS A 181 -67.51 -55.85 -8.60
CA LYS A 181 -66.89 -57.02 -7.97
C LYS A 181 -67.88 -57.79 -7.11
N MET A 182 -68.64 -57.10 -6.25
CA MET A 182 -69.70 -57.72 -5.45
C MET A 182 -70.80 -58.34 -6.31
N GLU A 183 -71.19 -57.65 -7.40
CA GLU A 183 -72.17 -58.16 -8.37
C GLU A 183 -71.67 -59.44 -9.06
N ARG A 184 -70.41 -59.46 -9.50
CA ARG A 184 -69.77 -60.65 -10.09
C ARG A 184 -69.66 -61.80 -9.09
N GLU A 185 -69.29 -61.53 -7.84
CA GLU A 185 -69.22 -62.54 -6.77
C GLU A 185 -70.58 -63.16 -6.46
N THR A 186 -71.63 -62.34 -6.40
CA THR A 186 -73.00 -62.81 -6.21
C THR A 186 -73.46 -63.66 -7.40
N ASN A 187 -73.22 -63.20 -8.62
CA ASN A 187 -73.56 -63.94 -9.84
C ASN A 187 -72.76 -65.25 -9.97
N ASP A 188 -71.52 -65.31 -9.50
CA ASP A 188 -70.71 -66.54 -9.45
C ASP A 188 -71.35 -67.62 -8.59
N GLN A 189 -71.91 -67.23 -7.43
CA GLN A 189 -72.63 -68.15 -6.55
C GLN A 189 -73.96 -68.61 -7.17
N LEU A 190 -74.70 -67.70 -7.78
CA LEU A 190 -75.98 -68.03 -8.44
C LEU A 190 -75.79 -68.90 -9.69
N ALA A 191 -74.74 -68.69 -10.46
CA ALA A 191 -74.42 -69.48 -11.66
C ALA A 191 -74.09 -70.93 -11.30
N LYS A 192 -73.34 -71.17 -10.21
CA LYS A 192 -73.05 -72.53 -9.70
C LYS A 192 -74.32 -73.30 -9.33
N ASN A 193 -75.36 -72.59 -8.89
CA ASN A 193 -76.65 -73.16 -8.54
C ASN A 193 -77.63 -73.22 -9.73
N GLY A 194 -77.21 -72.81 -10.94
CA GLY A 194 -78.06 -72.78 -12.14
C GLY A 194 -79.17 -71.74 -12.13
N LEU A 195 -79.06 -70.70 -11.28
CA LEU A 195 -80.12 -69.71 -11.04
C LEU A 195 -80.04 -68.47 -11.95
N ILE A 196 -78.98 -68.34 -12.76
CA ILE A 196 -78.81 -67.22 -13.71
C ILE A 196 -78.29 -67.72 -15.08
N ALA A 197 -78.52 -66.92 -16.12
CA ALA A 197 -78.02 -67.23 -17.46
C ALA A 197 -76.48 -67.06 -17.55
N GLU A 198 -75.82 -67.95 -18.31
CA GLU A 198 -74.36 -67.89 -18.52
C GLU A 198 -73.92 -66.55 -19.15
N LEU A 199 -74.77 -65.97 -20.00
CA LEU A 199 -74.52 -64.65 -20.59
C LEU A 199 -74.42 -63.55 -19.52
N GLN A 200 -75.34 -63.52 -18.55
CA GLN A 200 -75.31 -62.55 -17.44
C GLN A 200 -74.04 -62.70 -16.59
N TYR A 201 -73.64 -63.93 -16.29
CA TYR A 201 -72.38 -64.19 -15.59
C TYR A 201 -71.17 -63.65 -16.37
N LYS A 202 -71.07 -63.97 -17.67
CA LYS A 202 -69.99 -63.47 -18.54
C LYS A 202 -69.96 -61.95 -18.62
N THR A 203 -71.12 -61.30 -18.74
CA THR A 203 -71.22 -59.83 -18.75
C THR A 203 -70.71 -59.23 -17.43
N SER A 204 -71.09 -59.79 -16.27
CA SER A 204 -70.61 -59.30 -14.97
C SER A 204 -69.09 -59.46 -14.80
N LYS A 205 -68.51 -60.55 -15.34
CA LYS A 205 -67.07 -60.79 -15.35
C LYS A 205 -66.32 -59.79 -16.22
N VAL A 206 -66.84 -59.48 -17.42
CA VAL A 206 -66.24 -58.47 -18.31
C VAL A 206 -66.31 -57.08 -17.68
N LYS A 207 -67.45 -56.73 -17.06
CA LYS A 207 -67.65 -55.43 -16.38
C LYS A 207 -66.70 -55.23 -15.20
N GLU A 208 -66.46 -56.27 -14.40
CA GLU A 208 -65.47 -56.22 -13.31
C GLU A 208 -64.05 -56.00 -13.85
N ALA A 209 -63.64 -56.74 -14.88
CA ALA A 209 -62.33 -56.60 -15.50
C ALA A 209 -62.13 -55.21 -16.15
N GLU A 210 -63.15 -54.66 -16.79
CA GLU A 210 -63.12 -53.30 -17.34
C GLU A 210 -62.89 -52.26 -16.25
N LEU A 211 -63.69 -52.31 -15.17
CA LEU A 211 -63.59 -51.36 -14.06
C LEU A 211 -62.32 -51.55 -13.24
N ALA A 212 -61.78 -52.77 -13.14
CA ALA A 212 -60.49 -53.06 -12.53
C ALA A 212 -59.37 -52.32 -13.26
N ASN A 213 -59.31 -52.49 -14.59
CA ASN A 213 -58.33 -51.80 -15.44
C ASN A 213 -58.47 -50.29 -15.33
N ARG A 214 -59.72 -49.78 -15.33
CA ARG A 214 -59.99 -48.35 -15.19
C ARG A 214 -59.52 -47.79 -13.85
N ASN A 215 -59.81 -48.49 -12.76
CA ASN A 215 -59.36 -48.12 -11.41
C ASN A 215 -57.83 -48.09 -11.31
N GLU A 216 -57.12 -49.07 -11.90
CA GLU A 216 -55.66 -49.07 -11.92
C GLU A 216 -55.10 -47.86 -12.69
N ILE A 217 -55.70 -47.50 -13.83
CA ILE A 217 -55.31 -46.33 -14.62
C ILE A 217 -55.54 -45.04 -13.81
N GLU A 218 -56.71 -44.87 -13.18
CA GLU A 218 -57.00 -43.68 -12.39
C GLU A 218 -56.08 -43.55 -11.17
N GLN A 219 -55.71 -44.66 -10.53
CA GLN A 219 -54.70 -44.65 -9.46
C GLN A 219 -53.32 -44.23 -9.97
N LYS A 220 -52.89 -44.69 -11.15
CA LYS A 220 -51.62 -44.24 -11.76
C LYS A 220 -51.68 -42.75 -12.10
N ARG A 221 -52.80 -42.26 -12.63
CA ARG A 221 -53.02 -40.84 -12.92
C ARG A 221 -52.97 -39.99 -11.65
N LEU A 222 -53.59 -40.44 -10.57
CA LEU A 222 -53.57 -39.75 -9.27
C LEU A 222 -52.14 -39.68 -8.69
N LYS A 223 -51.38 -40.79 -8.74
CA LYS A 223 -49.98 -40.80 -8.31
C LYS A 223 -49.13 -39.84 -9.13
N PHE A 224 -49.27 -39.88 -10.46
CA PHE A 224 -48.57 -38.96 -11.35
C PHE A 224 -48.96 -37.49 -11.09
N ALA A 225 -50.24 -37.21 -10.84
CA ALA A 225 -50.70 -35.87 -10.49
C ALA A 225 -50.00 -35.36 -9.23
N HIS A 226 -49.96 -36.16 -8.16
CA HIS A 226 -49.20 -35.83 -6.93
C HIS A 226 -47.72 -35.58 -7.20
N GLU A 227 -47.04 -36.49 -7.89
CA GLU A 227 -45.60 -36.38 -8.18
C GLU A 227 -45.28 -35.18 -9.10
N SER A 228 -46.24 -34.76 -9.94
CA SER A 228 -46.06 -33.65 -10.88
C SER A 228 -46.22 -32.25 -10.25
N ILE A 229 -46.84 -32.15 -9.06
CA ILE A 229 -47.08 -30.87 -8.40
C ILE A 229 -45.76 -30.22 -7.95
N ASP A 230 -44.88 -30.99 -7.31
CA ASP A 230 -43.64 -30.44 -6.76
C ASP A 230 -42.72 -29.84 -7.85
N PRO A 231 -42.47 -30.51 -8.99
CA PRO A 231 -41.72 -29.92 -10.10
C PRO A 231 -42.38 -28.65 -10.67
N GLN A 232 -43.71 -28.61 -10.76
CA GLN A 232 -44.42 -27.43 -11.28
C GLN A 232 -44.34 -26.25 -10.32
N LEU A 233 -44.51 -26.49 -9.01
CA LEU A 233 -44.34 -25.47 -7.98
C LEU A 233 -42.88 -25.01 -7.88
N ALA A 234 -41.91 -25.92 -7.97
CA ALA A 234 -40.49 -25.57 -7.94
C ALA A 234 -40.08 -24.68 -9.12
N SER A 235 -40.58 -24.96 -10.33
CA SER A 235 -40.36 -24.13 -11.52
C SER A 235 -40.89 -22.70 -11.32
N LYS A 236 -42.10 -22.54 -10.77
CA LYS A 236 -42.65 -21.22 -10.46
C LYS A 236 -41.99 -20.53 -9.27
N GLN A 237 -41.57 -21.29 -8.25
CA GLN A 237 -40.83 -20.75 -7.12
C GLN A 237 -39.48 -20.18 -7.58
N ALA A 238 -38.77 -20.86 -8.47
CA ALA A 238 -37.53 -20.33 -9.05
C ALA A 238 -37.75 -19.00 -9.80
N ALA A 239 -38.88 -18.84 -10.49
CA ALA A 239 -39.24 -17.58 -11.13
C ALA A 239 -39.54 -16.46 -10.12
N VAL A 240 -40.22 -16.78 -9.01
CA VAL A 240 -40.42 -15.84 -7.88
C VAL A 240 -39.08 -15.42 -7.29
N ASP A 241 -38.19 -16.38 -7.03
CA ASP A 241 -36.88 -16.11 -6.43
C ASP A 241 -36.02 -15.25 -7.37
N GLN A 242 -36.06 -15.51 -8.68
CA GLN A 242 -35.39 -14.66 -9.68
C GLN A 242 -35.93 -13.22 -9.64
N ALA A 243 -37.27 -13.05 -9.60
CA ALA A 243 -37.89 -11.73 -9.55
C ALA A 243 -37.55 -10.99 -8.25
N ARG A 244 -37.54 -11.69 -7.11
CA ARG A 244 -37.13 -11.14 -5.80
C ARG A 244 -35.67 -10.71 -5.78
N GLN A 245 -34.76 -11.51 -6.35
CA GLN A 245 -33.35 -11.12 -6.43
C GLN A 245 -33.13 -9.91 -7.32
N LEU A 246 -33.88 -9.79 -8.42
CA LEU A 246 -33.84 -8.61 -9.27
C LEU A 246 -34.37 -7.37 -8.53
N ALA A 247 -35.49 -7.50 -7.81
CA ALA A 247 -36.03 -6.41 -6.99
C ALA A 247 -35.03 -5.97 -5.91
N LYS A 248 -34.40 -6.93 -5.21
CA LYS A 248 -33.35 -6.65 -4.22
C LYS A 248 -32.17 -5.92 -4.84
N LEU A 249 -31.66 -6.39 -5.98
CA LEU A 249 -30.56 -5.74 -6.68
C LEU A 249 -30.92 -4.29 -7.05
N LYS A 250 -32.16 -4.03 -7.46
CA LYS A 250 -32.62 -2.67 -7.77
C LYS A 250 -32.79 -1.80 -6.53
N ALA A 251 -33.28 -2.35 -5.42
CA ALA A 251 -33.33 -1.67 -4.14
C ALA A 251 -31.91 -1.30 -3.64
N ASP A 252 -30.95 -2.23 -3.73
CA ASP A 252 -29.55 -2.00 -3.38
C ASP A 252 -28.93 -0.90 -4.28
N GLN A 253 -29.32 -0.82 -5.56
CA GLN A 253 -28.91 0.27 -6.44
C GLN A 253 -29.49 1.63 -6.00
N VAL A 254 -30.75 1.67 -5.54
CA VAL A 254 -31.36 2.90 -4.99
C VAL A 254 -30.66 3.31 -3.69
N GLU A 255 -30.32 2.36 -2.83
CA GLU A 255 -29.51 2.65 -1.65
C GLU A 255 -28.10 3.15 -2.02
N ALA A 256 -27.53 2.67 -3.12
CA ALA A 256 -26.23 3.12 -3.61
C ALA A 256 -26.22 4.55 -4.15
N LEU A 257 -27.40 5.17 -4.37
CA LEU A 257 -27.50 6.62 -4.59
C LEU A 257 -27.09 7.44 -3.35
N HIS A 258 -27.13 6.83 -2.16
CA HIS A 258 -26.59 7.38 -0.93
C HIS A 258 -25.12 6.96 -0.80
N VAL A 259 -24.21 7.81 -1.27
CA VAL A 259 -22.79 7.49 -1.27
C VAL A 259 -22.24 7.63 0.14
N ARG A 260 -21.80 6.49 0.70
CA ARG A 260 -21.26 6.37 2.06
C ARG A 260 -19.73 6.36 2.05
N ALA A 261 -19.13 6.75 3.17
CA ALA A 261 -17.67 6.84 3.31
C ALA A 261 -16.95 5.48 3.23
N GLY A 262 -17.55 4.41 3.77
CA GLY A 262 -16.99 3.05 3.74
C GLY A 262 -15.74 2.83 4.59
N MET A 263 -15.20 3.87 5.24
CA MET A 263 -14.12 3.83 6.21
C MET A 263 -14.18 5.03 7.16
N SER A 264 -13.56 4.91 8.32
CA SER A 264 -13.32 6.04 9.22
C SER A 264 -12.14 6.88 8.71
N GLY A 265 -12.30 8.21 8.67
CA GLY A 265 -11.24 9.09 8.20
C GLY A 265 -11.66 10.55 8.11
N VAL A 266 -10.95 11.35 7.32
CA VAL A 266 -11.31 12.75 7.04
C VAL A 266 -11.51 12.91 5.54
N LEU A 267 -12.63 13.51 5.14
CA LEU A 267 -12.90 13.80 3.73
C LEU A 267 -11.95 14.88 3.22
N GLN A 268 -11.07 14.56 2.25
CA GLN A 268 -10.06 15.51 1.75
C GLN A 268 -10.58 16.39 0.61
N GLN A 269 -11.22 15.79 -0.38
CA GLN A 269 -11.67 16.46 -1.60
C GLN A 269 -13.03 15.90 -2.01
N LEU A 270 -13.89 16.79 -2.53
CA LEU A 270 -15.20 16.45 -3.06
C LEU A 270 -15.41 17.30 -4.33
N PRO A 271 -14.94 16.85 -5.50
CA PRO A 271 -14.96 17.63 -6.75
C PRO A 271 -16.34 17.57 -7.46
N VAL A 272 -17.44 17.52 -6.70
CA VAL A 272 -18.80 17.45 -7.25
C VAL A 272 -19.65 18.65 -6.81
N GLN A 273 -20.57 19.06 -7.67
CA GLN A 273 -21.49 20.18 -7.41
C GLN A 273 -22.93 19.70 -7.31
N ILE A 274 -23.72 20.39 -6.50
CA ILE A 274 -25.18 20.16 -6.43
C ILE A 274 -25.79 20.41 -7.82
N GLY A 275 -26.59 19.46 -8.29
CA GLY A 275 -27.20 19.47 -9.62
C GLY A 275 -26.37 18.82 -10.74
N GLN A 276 -25.11 18.45 -10.47
CA GLN A 276 -24.26 17.75 -11.43
C GLN A 276 -24.76 16.31 -11.67
N ARG A 277 -24.73 15.86 -12.93
CA ARG A 277 -25.00 14.47 -13.29
C ARG A 277 -23.69 13.67 -13.21
N MET A 278 -23.71 12.60 -12.43
CA MET A 278 -22.58 11.69 -12.22
C MET A 278 -22.86 10.39 -12.95
N LYS A 279 -21.87 9.86 -13.67
CA LYS A 279 -21.92 8.51 -14.25
C LYS A 279 -21.29 7.50 -13.30
N VAL A 280 -21.53 6.22 -13.57
CA VAL A 280 -20.90 5.12 -12.83
C VAL A 280 -19.38 5.22 -12.97
N GLY A 281 -18.68 5.26 -11.83
CA GLY A 281 -17.22 5.38 -11.78
C GLY A 281 -16.68 6.81 -11.70
N ASP A 282 -17.53 7.84 -11.82
CA ASP A 282 -17.13 9.23 -11.61
C ASP A 282 -16.90 9.49 -10.10
N ASN A 283 -15.96 10.38 -9.77
CA ASN A 283 -15.50 10.70 -8.42
C ASN A 283 -15.30 12.21 -8.18
#